data_AF-A0A2H0QCC1-F1
#
_entry.id   AF-A0A2H0QCC1-F1
#
_cell.length_a   1.000
_cell.length_b   1.000
_cell.length_c   1.000
_cell.angle_alpha   90.00
_cell.angle_beta   90.00
_cell.angle_gamma   90.00
#
_symmetry.space_group_name_H-M   'P 1'
#
loop_
_entity.id
_entity.type
_entity.pdbx_description
1 polymer ?
#
loop_
_entity_poly.entity_id
_entity_poly.type
_entity_poly.pdbx_seq_one_letter_code
_entity_poly.pdbx_strand_id
1 'polypeptide(L)'
;MQILVINAGSSSVKFSVFEEGEQTFKSSLDKLEDIAAAIEQIPDILAKNGFAHPQAVAHRVAHGGDVFKDACLIDDAVLSSIEANIPLAPLHNPPNLAGIRIAQQCWPDVPQVAVFD
;
A
#
# COMPACT_ATOMS: atom_id res chain seq x y z
N MET A 1 7.00 -2.60 17.03
CA MET A 1 7.19 -2.82 15.57
C MET A 1 6.37 -1.79 14.82
N GLN A 2 6.98 -1.04 13.91
CA GLN A 2 6.30 0.00 13.13
C GLN A 2 5.83 -0.56 11.77
N ILE A 3 4.53 -0.58 11.54
CA ILE A 3 3.91 -1.03 10.28
C ILE A 3 3.25 0.16 9.61
N LEU A 4 3.63 0.44 8.37
CA LEU A 4 2.91 1.39 7.52
C LEU A 4 1.80 0.65 6.77
N VAL A 5 0.57 1.12 6.84
CA VAL A 5 -0.56 0.60 6.08
C VAL A 5 -0.93 1.63 5.01
N ILE A 6 -1.01 1.21 3.75
CA ILE A 6 -1.37 2.05 2.60
C ILE A 6 -2.64 1.50 1.95
N ASN A 7 -3.56 2.41 1.64
CA ASN A 7 -4.73 2.16 0.80
C ASN A 7 -4.76 3.20 -0.33
N ALA A 8 -4.28 2.79 -1.49
CA ALA A 8 -4.25 3.61 -2.71
C ALA A 8 -5.54 3.43 -3.50
N GLY A 9 -6.38 4.46 -3.54
CA GLY A 9 -7.57 4.53 -4.38
C GLY A 9 -7.32 5.32 -5.66
N SER A 10 -8.36 5.52 -6.47
CA SER A 10 -8.26 6.23 -7.76
C SER A 10 -8.06 7.74 -7.64
N SER A 11 -8.42 8.34 -6.49
CA SER A 11 -8.35 9.80 -6.27
C SER A 11 -7.86 10.18 -4.86
N SER A 12 -7.48 9.19 -4.07
CA SER A 12 -6.96 9.41 -2.72
C SER A 12 -6.00 8.30 -2.33
N VAL A 13 -5.05 8.62 -1.46
CA VAL A 13 -4.19 7.67 -0.78
C VAL A 13 -4.36 7.88 0.71
N LYS A 14 -4.81 6.84 1.41
CA LYS A 14 -4.91 6.83 2.87
C LYS A 14 -3.78 6.00 3.43
N PHE A 15 -3.17 6.46 4.50
CA PHE A 15 -2.12 5.71 5.16
C PHE A 15 -2.13 5.88 6.66
N SER A 16 -1.57 4.90 7.35
CA SER A 16 -1.56 4.86 8.81
C SER A 16 -0.31 4.16 9.31
N VAL A 17 0.17 4.56 10.48
CA VAL A 17 1.24 3.88 11.18
C VAL A 17 0.65 3.13 12.35
N PHE A 18 1.04 1.87 12.50
CA PHE A 18 0.72 1.04 13.64
C PHE A 18 1.97 0.71 14.43
N GLU A 19 1.90 0.84 15.74
CA GLU A 19 2.94 0.50 16.70
C GLU A 19 2.33 -0.37 17.79
N GLU A 20 2.90 -1.56 18.01
CA GLU A 20 2.41 -2.53 19.01
C GLU A 20 0.93 -2.95 18.83
N GLY A 21 0.42 -2.86 17.60
CA GLY A 21 -0.97 -3.19 17.26
C GLY A 21 -1.94 -2.03 17.37
N GLU A 22 -1.50 -0.87 17.85
CA GLU A 22 -2.32 0.34 17.95
C GLU A 22 -2.03 1.30 16.78
N GLN A 23 -3.07 1.95 16.27
CA GLN A 23 -2.91 2.99 15.26
C GLN A 23 -2.43 4.28 15.93
N THR A 24 -1.16 4.64 15.74
CA THR A 24 -0.54 5.84 16.34
C THR A 24 -0.55 7.04 15.40
N PHE A 25 -0.71 6.83 14.09
CA PHE A 25 -0.83 7.91 13.11
C PHE A 25 -1.75 7.53 11.96
N LYS A 26 -2.44 8.54 11.41
CA LYS A 26 -3.30 8.41 10.25
C LYS A 26 -3.32 9.71 9.46
N SER A 27 -3.22 9.60 8.14
CA SER A 27 -3.32 10.72 7.22
C SER A 27 -3.93 10.31 5.88
N SER A 28 -4.32 11.28 5.07
CA SER A 28 -4.78 11.09 3.70
C SER A 28 -4.27 12.19 2.79
N LEU A 29 -4.04 11.82 1.53
CA LEU A 29 -3.86 12.72 0.40
C LEU A 29 -5.08 12.52 -0.50
N ASP A 30 -5.85 13.59 -0.74
CA ASP A 30 -7.13 13.54 -1.42
C ASP A 30 -7.14 14.44 -2.67
N LYS A 31 -8.10 14.22 -3.58
CA LYS A 31 -8.24 14.96 -4.86
C LYS A 31 -6.98 14.85 -5.72
N LEU A 32 -6.44 13.63 -5.80
CA LEU A 32 -5.23 13.32 -6.54
C LEU A 32 -5.55 13.06 -8.01
N GLU A 33 -4.78 13.69 -8.89
CA GLU A 33 -4.71 13.35 -10.32
C GLU A 33 -3.61 12.31 -10.58
N ASP A 34 -2.54 12.35 -9.78
CA ASP A 34 -1.41 11.44 -9.84
C ASP A 34 -1.22 10.74 -8.48
N ILE A 35 -1.65 9.48 -8.43
CA ILE A 35 -1.49 8.62 -7.25
C ILE A 35 -0.02 8.30 -6.99
N ALA A 36 0.80 8.27 -8.03
CA ALA A 36 2.20 7.91 -7.90
C ALA A 36 2.97 9.00 -7.13
N ALA A 37 2.83 10.24 -7.60
CA ALA A 37 3.39 11.41 -6.94
C ALA A 37 2.90 11.59 -5.51
N ALA A 38 1.69 11.09 -5.18
CA ALA A 38 1.18 11.14 -3.81
C ALA A 38 1.88 10.15 -2.88
N ILE A 39 2.16 8.93 -3.34
CA ILE A 39 2.82 7.91 -2.51
C ILE A 39 4.29 8.26 -2.27
N GLU A 40 4.96 8.85 -3.26
CA GLU A 40 6.32 9.37 -3.13
C GLU A 40 6.48 10.44 -2.04
N GLN A 41 5.39 11.12 -1.64
CA GLN A 41 5.39 12.09 -0.54
C GLN A 41 5.25 11.45 0.84
N ILE A 42 4.82 10.19 0.94
CA ILE A 42 4.59 9.52 2.22
C ILE A 42 5.86 9.46 3.09
N PRO A 43 7.05 9.10 2.57
CA PRO A 43 8.29 9.12 3.36
C PRO A 43 8.54 10.46 4.08
N ASP A 44 8.39 11.58 3.36
CA ASP A 44 8.58 12.92 3.92
C ASP A 44 7.52 13.26 4.98
N ILE A 45 6.27 12.85 4.75
CA ILE A 45 5.19 13.07 5.73
C ILE A 45 5.47 12.26 7.00
N LEU A 46 5.91 11.01 6.87
CA LEU A 46 6.26 10.16 8.00
C LEU A 46 7.43 10.78 8.80
N ALA A 47 8.50 11.18 8.12
CA ALA A 47 9.67 11.79 8.76
C ALA A 47 9.30 13.06 9.54
N LYS A 48 8.46 13.94 8.97
CA LYS A 48 7.96 15.16 9.64
C LYS A 48 7.11 14.88 10.88
N ASN A 49 6.51 13.69 10.97
CA ASN A 49 5.70 13.27 12.11
C ASN A 49 6.45 12.33 13.06
N GLY A 50 7.79 12.22 12.95
CA GLY A 50 8.61 11.44 13.86
C GLY A 50 8.73 9.96 13.52
N PHE A 51 8.25 9.53 12.35
CA PHE A 51 8.34 8.15 11.88
C PHE A 51 9.46 8.02 10.85
N ALA A 52 10.59 7.46 11.27
CA ALA A 52 11.80 7.43 10.45
C ALA A 52 11.75 6.38 9.32
N HIS A 53 11.30 5.15 9.64
CA HIS A 53 11.31 4.06 8.67
C HIS A 53 10.39 2.90 9.08
N PRO A 54 9.44 2.48 8.23
CA PRO A 54 8.62 1.31 8.52
C PRO A 54 9.45 0.02 8.51
N GLN A 55 9.06 -0.94 9.34
CA GLN A 55 9.63 -2.30 9.35
C GLN A 55 8.89 -3.26 8.42
N ALA A 56 7.65 -2.91 8.07
CA ALA A 56 6.85 -3.55 7.04
C ALA A 56 5.88 -2.53 6.45
N VAL A 57 5.48 -2.73 5.19
CA VAL A 57 4.44 -1.94 4.55
C VAL A 57 3.33 -2.89 4.10
N ALA A 58 2.11 -2.69 4.61
CA ALA A 58 0.94 -3.45 4.23
C ALA A 58 0.06 -2.65 3.27
N HIS A 59 -0.40 -3.30 2.20
CA HIS A 59 -1.25 -2.71 1.17
C HIS A 59 -2.61 -3.35 1.21
N ARG A 60 -3.66 -2.54 1.25
CA ARG A 60 -5.00 -3.02 0.96
C ARG A 60 -5.11 -3.29 -0.54
N VAL A 61 -5.57 -4.48 -0.90
CA VAL A 61 -5.79 -4.91 -2.27
C VAL A 61 -7.21 -5.44 -2.43
N ALA A 62 -7.95 -4.97 -3.43
CA ALA A 62 -9.35 -5.37 -3.56
C ALA A 62 -9.56 -6.83 -3.97
N HIS A 63 -8.76 -7.37 -4.91
CA HIS A 63 -8.95 -8.76 -5.33
C HIS A 63 -7.64 -9.44 -5.72
N GLY A 64 -7.31 -10.56 -5.06
CA GLY A 64 -6.16 -11.43 -5.38
C GLY A 64 -6.50 -12.59 -6.31
N GLY A 65 -7.77 -12.72 -6.69
CA GLY A 65 -8.32 -13.85 -7.44
C GLY A 65 -8.62 -15.04 -6.53
N ASP A 66 -8.69 -16.24 -7.10
CA ASP A 66 -8.90 -17.46 -6.31
C ASP A 66 -7.64 -17.96 -5.58
N VAL A 67 -6.48 -17.43 -5.97
CA VAL A 67 -5.17 -17.88 -5.48
C VAL A 67 -4.80 -17.23 -4.15
N PHE A 68 -5.08 -15.93 -4.00
CA PHE A 68 -4.68 -15.16 -2.82
C PHE A 68 -5.91 -14.62 -2.10
N LYS A 69 -6.18 -15.18 -0.91
CA LYS A 69 -7.33 -14.83 -0.04
C LYS A 69 -6.92 -14.40 1.36
N ASP A 70 -5.69 -14.73 1.77
CA ASP A 70 -5.09 -14.33 3.03
C ASP A 70 -3.97 -13.32 2.81
N ALA A 71 -3.55 -12.63 3.86
CA ALA A 71 -2.41 -11.73 3.80
C ALA A 71 -1.13 -12.49 3.42
N CYS A 72 -0.37 -11.97 2.45
CA CYS A 72 0.85 -12.60 1.96
C CYS A 72 1.98 -11.59 1.70
N LEU A 73 3.22 -12.06 1.78
CA LEU A 73 4.37 -11.29 1.30
C LEU A 73 4.24 -11.08 -0.21
N ILE A 74 4.50 -9.85 -0.66
CA ILE A 74 4.41 -9.49 -2.07
C ILE A 74 5.67 -9.96 -2.79
N ASP A 75 5.46 -10.82 -3.78
CA ASP A 75 6.42 -11.23 -4.80
C ASP A 75 5.82 -11.02 -6.22
N ASP A 76 6.57 -11.40 -7.25
CA ASP A 76 6.14 -11.25 -8.65
C ASP A 76 4.86 -12.04 -8.97
N ALA A 77 4.61 -13.17 -8.30
CA ALA A 77 3.41 -13.97 -8.51
C ALA A 77 2.18 -13.27 -7.92
N VAL A 78 2.33 -12.65 -6.75
CA VAL A 78 1.30 -11.80 -6.14
C VAL A 78 0.98 -10.62 -7.06
N LEU A 79 2.00 -9.88 -7.53
CA LEU A 79 1.80 -8.73 -8.43
C LEU A 79 1.08 -9.14 -9.72
N SER A 80 1.50 -10.25 -10.33
CA SER A 80 0.89 -10.79 -11.55
C SER A 80 -0.57 -11.18 -11.32
N SER A 81 -0.89 -11.76 -10.16
CA SER A 81 -2.27 -12.11 -9.83
C SER A 81 -3.14 -10.87 -9.65
N ILE A 82 -2.65 -9.83 -8.96
CA ILE A 82 -3.39 -8.57 -8.79
C ILE A 82 -3.69 -7.95 -10.15
N GLU A 83 -2.71 -7.93 -11.05
CA GLU A 83 -2.84 -7.41 -12.42
C GLU A 83 -3.84 -8.23 -13.25
N ALA A 84 -3.74 -9.56 -13.23
CA ALA A 84 -4.67 -10.45 -13.93
C ALA A 84 -6.13 -10.33 -13.44
N ASN A 85 -6.32 -9.94 -12.17
CA ASN A 85 -7.63 -9.76 -11.56
C ASN A 85 -8.15 -8.31 -11.62
N ILE A 86 -7.49 -7.40 -12.36
CA ILE A 86 -8.03 -6.06 -12.65
C ILE A 86 -9.47 -6.11 -13.19
N PRO A 87 -9.88 -7.03 -14.09
CA PRO A 87 -11.27 -7.10 -14.55
C PRO A 87 -12.30 -7.35 -13.44
N LEU A 88 -11.91 -7.97 -12.31
CA LEU A 88 -12.80 -8.21 -11.16
C LEU A 88 -12.94 -6.95 -10.29
N ALA A 89 -11.90 -6.12 -10.22
CA ALA A 89 -11.87 -4.90 -9.42
C ALA A 89 -11.27 -3.71 -10.20
N PRO A 90 -11.89 -3.28 -11.31
CA PRO A 90 -11.26 -2.37 -12.29
C PRO A 90 -10.98 -0.97 -11.75
N LEU A 91 -11.71 -0.55 -10.71
CA LEU A 91 -11.53 0.75 -10.07
C LEU A 91 -10.58 0.71 -8.85
N HIS A 92 -10.17 -0.47 -8.41
CA HIS A 92 -9.43 -0.65 -7.16
C HIS A 92 -8.07 -1.31 -7.38
N ASN A 93 -8.00 -2.43 -8.10
CA ASN A 93 -6.74 -3.14 -8.32
C ASN A 93 -5.68 -2.29 -9.06
N PRO A 94 -6.01 -1.48 -10.09
CA PRO A 94 -5.00 -0.65 -10.74
C PRO A 94 -4.30 0.35 -9.80
N PRO A 95 -5.00 1.19 -9.02
CA PRO A 95 -4.32 2.07 -8.07
C PRO A 95 -3.65 1.30 -6.91
N ASN A 96 -4.20 0.15 -6.47
CA ASN A 96 -3.52 -0.70 -5.47
C ASN A 96 -2.16 -1.20 -6.00
N LEU A 97 -2.12 -1.72 -7.23
CA LEU A 97 -0.91 -2.25 -7.86
C LEU A 97 0.13 -1.14 -8.10
N ALA A 98 -0.31 0.02 -8.58
CA ALA A 98 0.56 1.19 -8.72
C ALA A 98 1.17 1.59 -7.37
N GLY A 99 0.35 1.62 -6.32
CA GLY A 99 0.83 1.97 -4.99
C GLY A 99 1.83 0.99 -4.39
N ILE A 100 1.63 -0.31 -4.61
CA ILE A 100 2.60 -1.34 -4.22
C ILE A 100 3.96 -1.11 -4.91
N ARG A 101 3.95 -0.92 -6.24
CA ARG A 101 5.18 -0.75 -7.03
C ARG A 101 5.99 0.48 -6.58
N ILE A 102 5.32 1.56 -6.22
CA ILE A 102 5.97 2.80 -5.78
C ILE A 102 6.46 2.67 -4.34
N ALA A 103 5.67 2.04 -3.47
CA ALA A 103 6.15 1.74 -2.12
C ALA A 103 7.39 0.82 -2.12
N GLN A 104 7.48 -0.13 -3.05
CA GLN A 104 8.68 -0.94 -3.28
C GLN A 104 9.90 -0.08 -3.70
N GLN A 105 9.68 1.01 -4.43
CA GLN A 105 10.75 1.94 -4.79
C GLN A 105 11.15 2.84 -3.60
N CYS A 106 10.19 3.31 -2.80
CA CYS A 106 10.46 4.11 -1.61
C CYS A 106 11.17 3.32 -0.50
N TRP A 107 10.84 2.02 -0.37
CA TRP A 107 11.37 1.15 0.69
C TRP A 107 11.77 -0.22 0.10
N PRO A 108 12.88 -0.30 -0.66
CA PRO A 108 13.28 -1.52 -1.38
C PRO A 108 13.68 -2.68 -0.47
N ASP A 109 14.18 -2.37 0.72
CA ASP A 109 14.64 -3.37 1.70
C ASP A 109 13.55 -3.74 2.73
N VAL A 110 12.34 -3.20 2.59
CA VAL A 110 11.24 -3.43 3.55
C VAL A 110 10.28 -4.48 3.01
N PRO A 111 9.91 -5.50 3.80
CA PRO A 111 8.90 -6.46 3.39
C PRO A 111 7.56 -5.76 3.14
N GLN A 112 7.02 -6.01 1.95
CA GLN A 112 5.72 -5.52 1.51
C GLN A 112 4.71 -6.66 1.63
N VAL A 113 3.53 -6.38 2.16
CA VAL A 113 2.47 -7.37 2.40
C VAL A 113 1.22 -6.93 1.66
N ALA A 114 0.58 -7.82 0.90
CA ALA A 114 -0.75 -7.60 0.37
C ALA A 114 -1.78 -8.15 1.34
N VAL A 115 -2.81 -7.36 1.64
CA VAL A 115 -3.97 -7.76 2.43
C VAL A 115 -5.19 -7.61 1.54
N PHE A 116 -5.82 -8.74 1.22
CA PHE A 116 -6.97 -8.80 0.33
C PHE A 116 -8.28 -8.59 1.10
N ASP A 117 -9.29 -8.02 0.44
CA ASP A 117 -10.65 -7.87 0.98
C ASP A 117 -11.40 -9.20 1.11
#